data_AF-A0A8B5XGI0-F1
#
_entry.id   AF-A0A8B5XGI0-F1
#
_cell.length_a   1.000
_cell.length_b   1.000
_cell.length_c   1.000
_cell.angle_alpha   90.00
_cell.angle_beta   90.00
_cell.angle_gamma   90.00
#
_symmetry.space_group_name_H-M   'P 1'
#
loop_
_entity.id
_entity.type
_entity.pdbx_description
1 polymer ?
#
loop_
_entity_poly.entity_id
_entity_poly.type
_entity_poly.pdbx_seq_one_letter_code
_entity_poly.pdbx_strand_id
1 'polypeptide(L)'
;MNNTGTRDQRNQYSAGYLARRGVLEITIVVGLFMAYFTTRGLVSGRSADAFHNAHQLMQLQNWMGISWELSFQSLILQHDWLIWAANSIYVYTHMPALILFALWVFIWHHDRYPDVRNIFLGMLAAGLITYTLIPMAPPRFFTSSGFVDTLAAYSPVDYHQNSIEMLYNPYAAMPSLHVGFAVFVGIGVIAIGRQRRHWILGTIFPILMSLAVVGTGNHFVLDVVAGAALAFTTWFLVPRLVTSIREWRSHSGETAQPKQVEYS
;
A
#
# COMPACT_ATOMS: atom_id res chain seq x y z
N MET A 1 29.50 -17.83 -46.13
CA MET A 1 30.08 -17.08 -45.00
C MET A 1 28.92 -16.52 -44.19
N ASN A 2 28.85 -16.93 -42.92
CA ASN A 2 27.66 -16.84 -42.07
C ASN A 2 27.40 -15.42 -41.57
N ASN A 3 26.14 -15.00 -41.67
CA ASN A 3 25.60 -13.78 -41.07
C ASN A 3 25.02 -14.13 -39.68
N THR A 4 25.83 -14.04 -38.62
CA THR A 4 25.44 -14.31 -37.23
C THR A 4 25.60 -13.05 -36.37
N GLY A 5 24.89 -11.98 -36.73
CA GLY A 5 25.01 -10.66 -36.08
C GLY A 5 23.83 -10.22 -35.19
N THR A 6 22.97 -11.13 -34.71
CA THR A 6 21.70 -10.73 -34.07
C THR A 6 21.35 -11.42 -32.74
N ARG A 7 22.33 -11.93 -31.97
CA ARG A 7 22.01 -12.70 -30.75
C ARG A 7 22.55 -12.22 -29.40
N ASP A 8 23.22 -11.06 -29.31
CA ASP A 8 23.95 -10.73 -28.06
C ASP A 8 23.71 -9.32 -27.47
N GLN A 9 22.48 -8.81 -27.53
CA GLN A 9 22.09 -7.57 -26.83
C GLN A 9 21.37 -7.79 -25.49
N ARG A 10 21.35 -9.00 -24.92
CA ARG A 10 20.52 -9.32 -23.73
C ARG A 10 21.25 -9.43 -22.39
N ASN A 11 22.54 -9.14 -22.28
CA ASN A 11 23.24 -9.38 -21.01
C ASN A 11 24.32 -8.33 -20.66
N GLN A 12 23.93 -7.04 -20.59
CA GLN A 12 24.86 -5.94 -20.37
C GLN A 12 24.64 -5.17 -19.05
N TYR A 13 24.19 -5.84 -17.98
CA TYR A 13 24.22 -5.27 -16.64
C TYR A 13 25.38 -5.89 -15.86
N SER A 14 26.47 -5.15 -15.67
CA SER A 14 27.59 -5.59 -14.84
C SER A 14 27.11 -5.80 -13.40
N ALA A 15 27.71 -6.74 -12.66
CA ALA A 15 27.40 -6.97 -11.25
C ALA A 15 27.45 -5.68 -10.41
N GLY A 16 28.32 -4.72 -10.79
CA GLY A 16 28.41 -3.39 -10.18
C GLY A 16 27.18 -2.49 -10.43
N TYR A 17 26.53 -2.59 -11.59
CA TYR A 17 25.28 -1.86 -11.86
C TYR A 17 24.14 -2.38 -10.98
N LEU A 18 24.01 -3.71 -10.87
CA LEU A 18 23.01 -4.35 -10.02
C LEU A 18 23.26 -4.04 -8.53
N ALA A 19 24.51 -4.10 -8.07
CA ALA A 19 24.90 -3.76 -6.71
C ALA A 19 24.61 -2.28 -6.38
N ARG A 20 24.97 -1.34 -7.27
CA ARG A 20 24.73 0.10 -7.07
C ARG A 20 23.23 0.43 -7.05
N ARG A 21 22.43 -0.23 -7.88
CA ARG A 21 20.98 -0.08 -7.90
C ARG A 21 20.33 -0.67 -6.64
N GLY A 22 20.81 -1.83 -6.17
CA GLY A 22 20.40 -2.43 -4.90
C GLY A 22 20.72 -1.54 -3.70
N VAL A 23 21.91 -0.94 -3.65
CA VAL A 23 22.31 0.01 -2.58
C VAL A 23 21.44 1.27 -2.61
N LEU A 24 21.13 1.81 -3.78
CA LEU A 24 20.21 2.94 -3.92
C LEU A 24 18.79 2.59 -3.44
N GLU A 25 18.29 1.40 -3.78
CA GLU A 25 16.98 0.93 -3.33
C GLU A 25 16.93 0.75 -1.81
N ILE A 26 17.96 0.14 -1.21
CA ILE A 26 18.10 0.02 0.24
C ILE A 26 18.18 1.39 0.89
N THR A 27 18.92 2.33 0.31
CA THR A 27 19.10 3.69 0.86
C THR A 27 17.80 4.49 0.79
N ILE A 28 17.01 4.35 -0.28
CA ILE A 28 15.69 4.98 -0.37
C ILE A 28 14.75 4.39 0.67
N VAL A 29 14.71 3.05 0.80
CA VAL A 29 13.86 2.38 1.79
C VAL A 29 14.27 2.77 3.22
N VAL A 30 15.56 2.70 3.54
CA VAL A 30 16.08 3.10 4.86
C VAL A 30 15.88 4.60 5.09
N GLY A 31 16.06 5.45 4.08
CA GLY A 31 15.82 6.89 4.19
C GLY A 31 14.35 7.23 4.47
N LEU A 32 13.42 6.58 3.76
CA LEU A 32 11.99 6.68 4.04
C LEU A 32 11.65 6.16 5.44
N PHE A 33 12.29 5.07 5.85
CA PHE A 33 12.12 4.49 7.18
C PHE A 33 12.63 5.44 8.28
N MET A 34 13.81 6.03 8.11
CA MET A 34 14.34 7.00 9.06
C MET A 34 13.47 8.26 9.12
N ALA A 35 12.98 8.76 7.98
CA ALA A 35 12.03 9.87 7.94
C ALA A 35 10.71 9.53 8.67
N TYR A 36 10.21 8.31 8.53
CA TYR A 36 9.07 7.79 9.31
C TYR A 36 9.35 7.85 10.82
N PHE A 37 10.52 7.40 11.28
CA PHE A 37 10.85 7.41 12.70
C PHE A 37 11.05 8.83 13.26
N THR A 38 11.67 9.74 12.51
CA THR A 38 11.84 11.14 12.93
C THR A 38 10.50 11.86 13.01
N THR A 39 9.60 11.66 12.04
CA THR A 39 8.25 12.24 12.08
C THR A 39 7.40 11.63 13.19
N ARG A 40 7.50 10.31 13.43
CA ARG A 40 6.83 9.64 14.57
C ARG A 40 7.27 10.21 15.92
N GLY A 41 8.57 10.51 16.10
CA GLY A 41 9.10 11.14 17.31
C GLY A 41 8.49 12.52 17.60
N LEU A 42 8.04 13.24 16.57
CA LEU A 42 7.35 14.53 16.67
C LEU A 42 5.82 14.39 16.84
N VAL A 43 5.25 13.23 16.50
CA VAL A 43 3.80 12.96 16.48
C VAL A 43 3.31 12.26 17.76
N SER A 44 4.22 11.83 18.64
CA SER A 44 3.93 11.16 19.93
C SER A 44 3.03 11.94 20.91
N GLY A 45 2.61 13.16 20.57
CA GLY A 45 1.61 13.96 21.30
C GLY A 45 0.30 14.26 20.54
N ARG A 46 0.04 13.67 19.37
CA ARG A 46 -1.12 14.01 18.50
C ARG A 46 -2.34 13.08 18.62
N SER A 47 -2.49 12.35 19.72
CA SER A 47 -3.70 11.54 19.92
C SER A 47 -4.96 12.41 19.87
N ALA A 48 -4.94 13.59 20.49
CA ALA A 48 -6.04 14.55 20.45
C ALA A 48 -6.41 14.95 19.01
N ASP A 49 -5.43 15.26 18.15
CA ASP A 49 -5.66 15.57 16.74
C ASP A 49 -6.26 14.37 16.00
N ALA A 50 -5.79 13.16 16.28
CA ALA A 50 -6.29 11.93 15.65
C ALA A 50 -7.76 11.66 15.97
N PHE A 51 -8.17 11.86 17.23
CA PHE A 51 -9.57 11.75 17.65
C PHE A 51 -10.42 12.88 17.07
N HIS A 52 -9.90 14.11 17.02
CA HIS A 52 -10.59 15.24 16.42
C HIS A 52 -10.86 15.02 14.92
N ASN A 53 -9.84 14.61 14.16
CA ASN A 53 -9.95 14.30 12.74
C ASN A 53 -10.94 13.15 12.50
N ALA A 54 -10.91 12.11 13.32
CA ALA A 54 -11.85 11.01 13.23
C ALA A 54 -13.30 11.46 13.54
N HIS A 55 -13.51 12.33 14.52
CA HIS A 55 -14.84 12.93 14.76
C HIS A 55 -15.34 13.75 13.57
N GLN A 56 -14.48 14.56 12.95
CA GLN A 56 -14.83 15.28 11.72
C GLN A 56 -15.17 14.32 10.58
N LEU A 57 -14.41 13.24 10.43
CA LEU A 57 -14.68 12.20 9.44
C LEU A 57 -16.04 11.55 9.69
N MET A 58 -16.37 11.20 10.93
CA MET A 58 -17.69 10.65 11.29
C MET A 58 -18.83 11.61 10.94
N GLN A 59 -18.67 12.90 11.23
CA GLN A 59 -19.66 13.93 10.84
C GLN A 59 -19.82 14.02 9.32
N LEU A 60 -18.71 13.98 8.58
CA LEU A 60 -18.72 13.97 7.13
C LEU A 60 -19.43 12.73 6.56
N GLN A 61 -19.17 11.55 7.11
CA GLN A 61 -19.85 10.30 6.72
C GLN A 61 -21.36 10.35 7.00
N ASN A 62 -21.74 10.88 8.16
CA ASN A 62 -23.14 11.09 8.52
C ASN A 62 -23.81 12.06 7.54
N TRP A 63 -23.15 13.15 7.19
CA TRP A 63 -23.66 14.13 6.21
C TRP A 63 -23.82 13.52 4.80
N MET A 64 -22.90 12.65 4.38
CA MET A 64 -23.00 11.92 3.11
C MET A 64 -23.98 10.73 3.14
N GLY A 65 -24.50 10.35 4.32
CA GLY A 65 -25.38 9.20 4.47
C GLY A 65 -24.70 7.84 4.28
N ILE A 66 -23.37 7.76 4.48
CA ILE A 66 -22.58 6.51 4.30
C ILE A 66 -22.06 5.92 5.62
N SER A 67 -22.56 6.41 6.75
CA SER A 67 -22.18 6.00 8.11
C SER A 67 -22.78 4.65 8.52
N TRP A 68 -22.60 3.62 7.70
CA TRP A 68 -23.18 2.29 7.93
C TRP A 68 -22.23 1.34 8.68
N GLU A 69 -21.00 1.77 9.01
CA GLU A 69 -19.98 0.93 9.64
C GLU A 69 -20.44 0.33 10.99
N LEU A 70 -21.12 1.10 11.83
CA LEU A 70 -21.64 0.60 13.11
C LEU A 70 -22.73 -0.46 12.91
N SER A 71 -23.68 -0.20 12.00
CA SER A 71 -24.73 -1.16 11.67
C SER A 71 -24.13 -2.45 11.09
N PHE A 72 -23.14 -2.33 10.22
CA PHE A 72 -22.46 -3.50 9.65
C PHE A 72 -21.67 -4.29 10.70
N GLN A 73 -20.93 -3.61 11.58
CA GLN A 73 -20.26 -4.27 12.70
C GLN A 73 -21.27 -4.99 13.61
N SER A 74 -22.42 -4.38 13.89
CA SER A 74 -23.47 -5.01 14.71
C SER A 74 -24.03 -6.31 14.11
N LEU A 75 -24.03 -6.45 12.77
CA LEU A 75 -24.42 -7.69 12.10
C LEU A 75 -23.33 -8.77 12.24
N ILE A 76 -22.07 -8.38 12.16
CA ILE A 76 -20.93 -9.31 12.36
C ILE A 76 -20.90 -9.83 13.79
N LEU A 77 -21.14 -8.95 14.77
CA LEU A 77 -21.12 -9.30 16.20
C LEU A 77 -22.25 -10.27 16.62
N GLN A 78 -23.26 -10.50 15.77
CA GLN A 78 -24.32 -11.49 16.05
C GLN A 78 -23.86 -12.93 15.87
N HIS A 79 -22.72 -13.16 15.20
CA HIS A 79 -22.26 -14.50 14.86
C HIS A 79 -20.75 -14.64 15.07
N ASP A 80 -20.35 -15.47 16.03
CA ASP A 80 -18.94 -15.70 16.37
C ASP A 80 -18.08 -16.07 15.14
N TRP A 81 -18.62 -16.89 14.22
CA TRP A 81 -17.89 -17.29 13.02
C TRP A 81 -17.61 -16.12 12.07
N LEU A 82 -18.48 -15.09 12.03
CA LEU A 82 -18.24 -13.86 11.25
C LEU A 82 -17.14 -13.03 11.89
N ILE A 83 -17.13 -12.91 13.23
CA ILE A 83 -16.06 -12.24 13.97
C ILE A 83 -14.72 -12.91 13.67
N TRP A 84 -14.66 -14.23 13.81
CA TRP A 84 -13.47 -15.03 13.50
C TRP A 84 -13.02 -14.89 12.05
N ALA A 85 -13.94 -14.95 11.09
CA ALA A 85 -13.63 -14.78 9.68
C ALA A 85 -13.07 -13.38 9.40
N ALA A 86 -13.70 -12.32 9.92
CA ALA A 86 -13.26 -10.95 9.70
C ALA A 86 -11.89 -10.69 10.33
N ASN A 87 -11.69 -11.09 11.59
CA ASN A 87 -10.40 -11.02 12.28
C ASN A 87 -9.31 -11.80 11.50
N SER A 88 -9.63 -13.01 11.01
CA SER A 88 -8.67 -13.84 10.29
C SER A 88 -8.29 -13.25 8.94
N ILE A 89 -9.25 -12.70 8.19
CA ILE A 89 -8.98 -12.01 6.93
C ILE A 89 -8.07 -10.82 7.19
N TYR A 90 -8.43 -9.97 8.16
CA TYR A 90 -7.67 -8.78 8.52
C TYR A 90 -6.21 -9.12 8.85
N VAL A 91 -5.99 -10.10 9.73
CA VAL A 91 -4.66 -10.43 10.25
C VAL A 91 -3.83 -11.21 9.24
N TYR A 92 -4.39 -12.31 8.70
CA TYR A 92 -3.55 -13.33 8.08
C TYR A 92 -3.44 -13.22 6.57
N THR A 93 -4.31 -12.46 5.90
CA THR A 93 -4.35 -12.49 4.42
C THR A 93 -3.55 -11.39 3.78
N HIS A 94 -3.41 -10.25 4.46
CA HIS A 94 -2.81 -9.05 3.88
C HIS A 94 -1.34 -9.26 3.47
N MET A 95 -0.48 -9.64 4.41
CA MET A 95 0.96 -9.82 4.14
C MET A 95 1.25 -10.98 3.17
N PRO A 96 0.67 -12.18 3.34
CA PRO A 96 0.85 -13.25 2.36
C PRO A 96 0.37 -12.88 0.96
N ALA A 97 -0.75 -12.16 0.81
CA ALA A 97 -1.21 -11.74 -0.52
C ALA A 97 -0.20 -10.82 -1.22
N LEU A 98 0.39 -9.85 -0.50
CA LEU A 98 1.46 -9.01 -1.04
C LEU A 98 2.70 -9.82 -1.44
N ILE A 99 3.15 -10.73 -0.58
CA ILE A 99 4.34 -11.56 -0.83
C ILE A 99 4.10 -12.47 -2.04
N LEU A 100 2.96 -13.18 -2.08
CA LEU A 100 2.62 -14.07 -3.17
C LEU A 100 2.46 -13.32 -4.50
N PHE A 101 1.83 -12.15 -4.48
CA PHE A 101 1.72 -11.31 -5.66
C PHE A 101 3.10 -10.82 -6.14
N ALA A 102 3.94 -10.34 -5.22
CA ALA A 102 5.30 -9.88 -5.55
C ALA A 102 6.15 -11.02 -6.12
N LEU A 103 6.12 -12.21 -5.52
CA LEU A 103 6.79 -13.40 -6.03
C LEU A 103 6.25 -13.80 -7.41
N TRP A 104 4.92 -13.76 -7.58
CA TRP A 104 4.30 -14.10 -8.87
C TRP A 104 4.77 -13.17 -9.98
N VAL A 105 4.77 -11.85 -9.73
CA VAL A 105 5.27 -10.87 -10.70
C VAL A 105 6.78 -11.03 -10.92
N PHE A 106 7.56 -11.24 -9.86
CA PHE A 106 9.02 -11.37 -9.95
C PHE A 106 9.45 -12.61 -10.77
N ILE A 107 8.82 -13.76 -10.53
CA ILE A 107 9.19 -15.03 -11.15
C ILE A 107 8.67 -15.12 -12.60
N TRP A 108 7.41 -14.75 -12.83
CA TRP A 108 6.75 -15.00 -14.12
C TRP A 108 6.54 -13.74 -14.98
N HIS A 109 6.66 -12.54 -14.42
CA HIS A 109 6.38 -11.27 -15.10
C HIS A 109 7.47 -10.22 -14.83
N HIS A 110 8.73 -10.65 -14.91
CA HIS A 110 9.91 -9.84 -14.60
C HIS A 110 9.98 -8.51 -15.39
N ASP A 111 9.37 -8.45 -16.58
CA ASP A 111 9.23 -7.24 -17.39
C ASP A 111 8.34 -6.18 -16.73
N ARG A 112 7.34 -6.62 -15.95
CA ARG A 112 6.40 -5.75 -15.21
C ARG A 112 6.83 -5.44 -13.79
N TYR A 113 7.75 -6.23 -13.24
CA TYR A 113 8.19 -6.10 -11.85
C TYR A 113 8.66 -4.67 -11.48
N PRO A 114 9.48 -3.96 -12.27
CA PRO A 114 9.91 -2.61 -11.92
C PRO A 114 8.75 -1.62 -11.78
N ASP A 115 7.74 -1.71 -12.64
CA ASP A 115 6.57 -0.82 -12.61
C ASP A 115 5.71 -1.11 -11.38
N VAL A 116 5.41 -2.39 -11.15
CA VAL A 116 4.64 -2.86 -9.98
C VAL A 116 5.33 -2.44 -8.67
N ARG A 117 6.65 -2.63 -8.59
CA ARG A 117 7.46 -2.22 -7.44
C ARG A 117 7.41 -0.70 -7.23
N ASN A 118 7.57 0.09 -8.28
CA ASN A 118 7.54 1.56 -8.17
C ASN A 118 6.16 2.05 -7.71
N ILE A 119 5.07 1.45 -8.22
CA ILE A 119 3.70 1.75 -7.77
C ILE A 119 3.55 1.48 -6.28
N PHE A 120 4.00 0.30 -5.82
CA PHE A 120 3.96 -0.07 -4.40
C PHE A 120 4.75 0.91 -3.52
N LEU A 121 5.97 1.26 -3.92
CA LEU A 121 6.79 2.26 -3.20
C LEU A 121 6.11 3.64 -3.18
N GLY A 122 5.47 4.04 -4.28
CA GLY A 122 4.67 5.26 -4.36
C GLY A 122 3.51 5.27 -3.37
N MET A 123 2.82 4.13 -3.21
CA MET A 123 1.76 3.97 -2.20
C MET A 123 2.29 4.09 -0.77
N LEU A 124 3.42 3.44 -0.47
CA LEU A 124 4.03 3.54 0.86
C LEU A 124 4.42 4.98 1.19
N ALA A 125 5.03 5.69 0.24
CA ALA A 125 5.41 7.09 0.43
C ALA A 125 4.18 7.99 0.64
N ALA A 126 3.15 7.87 -0.20
CA ALA A 126 1.94 8.67 -0.07
C ALA A 126 1.14 8.33 1.20
N GLY A 127 1.07 7.06 1.59
CA GLY A 127 0.47 6.62 2.85
C GLY A 127 1.19 7.21 4.05
N LEU A 128 2.53 7.13 4.08
CA LEU A 128 3.35 7.73 5.13
C LEU A 128 3.14 9.25 5.26
N ILE A 129 3.14 9.97 4.13
CA ILE A 129 2.86 11.41 4.13
C ILE A 129 1.48 11.67 4.73
N THR A 130 0.46 10.91 4.33
CA THR A 130 -0.90 11.10 4.84
C THR A 130 -0.98 10.83 6.35
N TYR A 131 -0.40 9.74 6.84
CA TYR A 131 -0.39 9.43 8.28
C TYR A 131 0.35 10.45 9.14
N THR A 132 1.32 11.15 8.55
CA THR A 132 2.07 12.20 9.23
C THR A 132 1.26 13.50 9.31
N LEU A 133 0.57 13.84 8.22
CA LEU A 133 -0.17 15.10 8.09
C LEU A 133 -1.56 15.04 8.72
N ILE A 134 -2.24 13.91 8.59
CA ILE A 134 -3.63 13.70 8.99
C ILE A 134 -3.72 12.42 9.84
N PRO A 135 -3.24 12.45 11.10
CA PRO A 135 -3.41 11.30 11.98
C PRO A 135 -4.91 11.07 12.21
N MET A 136 -5.32 9.81 12.35
CA MET A 136 -6.72 9.44 12.47
C MET A 136 -6.93 8.24 13.39
N ALA A 137 -7.77 8.43 14.40
CA ALA A 137 -8.18 7.37 15.31
C ALA A 137 -9.17 6.40 14.62
N PRO A 138 -8.99 5.07 14.77
CA PRO A 138 -9.90 4.07 14.21
C PRO A 138 -11.23 3.95 14.99
N PRO A 139 -12.30 3.40 14.36
CA PRO A 139 -13.63 3.24 14.99
C PRO A 139 -13.62 2.54 16.35
N ARG A 140 -12.79 1.50 16.52
CA ARG A 140 -12.65 0.72 17.76
C ARG A 140 -12.31 1.55 19.01
N PHE A 141 -11.80 2.77 18.86
CA PHE A 141 -11.56 3.67 20.00
C PHE A 141 -12.81 4.47 20.43
N PHE A 142 -13.88 4.43 19.64
CA PHE A 142 -15.16 5.10 19.92
C PHE A 142 -16.16 4.13 20.56
N THR A 143 -15.75 3.47 21.65
CA THR A 143 -16.59 2.48 22.37
C THR A 143 -17.87 3.09 22.93
N SER A 144 -17.84 4.36 23.33
CA SER A 144 -19.03 5.13 23.74
C SER A 144 -20.06 5.31 22.62
N SER A 145 -19.63 5.21 21.36
CA SER A 145 -20.50 5.24 20.18
C SER A 145 -20.98 3.85 19.75
N GLY A 146 -20.61 2.79 20.48
CA GLY A 146 -21.03 1.41 20.24
C GLY A 146 -20.06 0.55 19.43
N PHE A 147 -18.91 1.08 19.01
CA PHE A 147 -17.89 0.28 18.32
C PHE A 147 -17.19 -0.69 19.26
N VAL A 148 -16.80 -1.85 18.73
CA VAL A 148 -16.09 -2.90 19.47
C VAL A 148 -14.76 -3.19 18.79
N ASP A 149 -13.69 -3.27 19.59
CA ASP A 149 -12.41 -3.82 19.15
C ASP A 149 -12.49 -5.35 19.14
N THR A 150 -12.84 -5.92 17.99
CA THR A 150 -13.01 -7.38 17.87
C THR A 150 -11.69 -8.13 17.96
N LEU A 151 -10.56 -7.48 17.68
CA LEU A 151 -9.24 -8.11 17.80
C LEU A 151 -8.85 -8.20 19.27
N ALA A 152 -9.03 -7.13 20.04
CA ALA A 152 -8.74 -7.15 21.47
C ALA A 152 -9.73 -8.03 22.26
N ALA A 153 -11.01 -8.05 21.87
CA ALA A 153 -12.05 -8.77 22.61
C ALA A 153 -12.15 -10.27 22.27
N TYR A 154 -11.77 -10.70 21.05
CA TYR A 154 -12.03 -12.07 20.58
C TYR A 154 -10.82 -12.78 19.98
N SER A 155 -9.67 -12.13 19.80
CA SER A 155 -8.48 -12.82 19.29
C SER A 155 -7.73 -13.53 20.42
N PRO A 156 -7.35 -14.81 20.25
CA PRO A 156 -6.44 -15.50 21.17
C PRO A 156 -4.99 -15.01 21.05
N VAL A 157 -4.68 -14.19 20.04
CA VAL A 157 -3.36 -13.62 19.81
C VAL A 157 -3.29 -12.23 20.43
N ASP A 158 -2.40 -12.06 21.40
CA ASP A 158 -2.02 -10.76 21.97
C ASP A 158 -1.31 -9.92 20.90
N TYR A 159 -2.08 -9.16 20.11
CA TYR A 159 -1.55 -8.31 19.04
C TYR A 159 -0.69 -7.16 19.55
N HIS A 160 -0.82 -6.80 20.83
CA HIS A 160 0.01 -5.77 21.46
C HIS A 160 1.45 -6.23 21.73
N GLN A 161 1.76 -7.54 21.68
CA GLN A 161 3.10 -8.05 22.06
C GLN A 161 3.96 -8.58 20.91
N ASN A 162 3.39 -8.89 19.75
CA ASN A 162 4.14 -9.45 18.63
C ASN A 162 4.70 -8.35 17.74
N SER A 163 5.98 -7.98 17.93
CA SER A 163 7.03 -7.47 16.98
C SER A 163 6.67 -6.61 15.73
N ILE A 164 5.42 -6.20 15.58
CA ILE A 164 4.81 -5.40 14.52
C ILE A 164 4.46 -4.01 15.08
N GLU A 165 4.44 -3.81 16.41
CA GLU A 165 4.33 -2.50 17.08
C GLU A 165 5.34 -1.45 16.58
N MET A 166 6.51 -1.90 16.11
CA MET A 166 7.53 -1.01 15.55
C MET A 166 7.09 -0.37 14.22
N LEU A 167 6.20 -1.03 13.46
CA LEU A 167 5.61 -0.55 12.21
C LEU A 167 4.14 -0.09 12.36
N TYR A 168 3.50 -0.42 13.48
CA TYR A 168 2.11 -0.10 13.76
C TYR A 168 1.96 1.30 14.36
N ASN A 169 1.35 2.22 13.60
CA ASN A 169 0.87 3.49 14.13
C ASN A 169 -0.62 3.32 14.47
N PRO A 170 -1.01 3.35 15.77
CA PRO A 170 -2.41 3.12 16.17
C PRO A 170 -3.37 4.21 15.66
N TYR A 171 -2.84 5.36 15.23
CA TYR A 171 -3.59 6.50 14.68
C TYR A 171 -3.42 6.65 13.16
N ALA A 172 -3.15 5.56 12.45
CA ALA A 172 -3.01 5.53 11.00
C ALA A 172 -4.22 4.89 10.31
N ALA A 173 -5.43 5.30 10.68
CA ALA A 173 -6.65 4.75 10.09
C ALA A 173 -6.84 5.15 8.61
N MET A 174 -6.64 6.42 8.25
CA MET A 174 -6.83 6.91 6.87
C MET A 174 -5.51 7.27 6.18
N PRO A 175 -5.26 6.80 4.94
CA PRO A 175 -6.04 5.81 4.19
C PRO A 175 -5.85 4.39 4.74
N SER A 176 -6.83 3.50 4.51
CA SER A 176 -6.66 2.09 4.86
C SER A 176 -5.65 1.42 3.94
N LEU A 177 -4.42 1.20 4.41
CA LEU A 177 -3.40 0.49 3.64
C LEU A 177 -3.74 -0.99 3.43
N HIS A 178 -4.45 -1.64 4.36
CA HIS A 178 -4.97 -2.99 4.14
C HIS A 178 -5.81 -3.07 2.86
N VAL A 179 -6.75 -2.14 2.70
CA VAL A 179 -7.59 -2.04 1.51
C VAL A 179 -6.79 -1.58 0.31
N GLY A 180 -5.95 -0.55 0.46
CA GLY A 180 -5.12 -0.04 -0.63
C GLY A 180 -4.24 -1.13 -1.23
N PHE A 181 -3.54 -1.90 -0.39
CA PHE A 181 -2.74 -3.02 -0.84
C PHE A 181 -3.57 -4.16 -1.44
N ALA A 182 -4.74 -4.46 -0.89
CA ALA A 182 -5.64 -5.45 -1.47
C ALA A 182 -6.10 -5.03 -2.87
N VAL A 183 -6.49 -3.77 -3.07
CA VAL A 183 -6.84 -3.18 -4.36
C VAL A 183 -5.64 -3.18 -5.31
N PHE A 184 -4.45 -2.82 -4.85
CA PHE A 184 -3.21 -2.89 -5.64
C PHE A 184 -2.93 -4.30 -6.16
N VAL A 185 -3.00 -5.30 -5.28
CA VAL A 185 -2.86 -6.71 -5.66
C VAL A 185 -3.98 -7.09 -6.64
N GLY A 186 -5.21 -6.67 -6.38
CA GLY A 186 -6.37 -6.95 -7.23
C GLY A 186 -6.21 -6.42 -8.66
N ILE A 187 -5.86 -5.14 -8.80
CA ILE A 187 -5.59 -4.50 -10.08
C ILE A 187 -4.43 -5.23 -10.78
N GLY A 188 -3.34 -5.53 -10.07
CA GLY A 188 -2.18 -6.20 -10.64
C GLY A 188 -2.49 -7.61 -11.14
N VAL A 189 -3.20 -8.42 -10.36
CA VAL A 189 -3.64 -9.76 -10.74
C VAL A 189 -4.52 -9.70 -11.99
N ILE A 190 -5.46 -8.75 -12.06
CA ILE A 190 -6.33 -8.56 -13.23
C ILE A 190 -5.55 -8.13 -14.46
N ALA A 191 -4.74 -7.09 -14.33
CA ALA A 191 -4.03 -6.45 -15.43
C ALA A 191 -2.98 -7.37 -16.08
N ILE A 192 -2.28 -8.15 -15.25
CA ILE A 192 -1.19 -9.04 -15.69
C ILE A 192 -1.73 -10.42 -16.08
N GLY A 193 -2.66 -10.98 -15.30
CA GLY A 193 -3.12 -12.35 -15.48
C GLY A 193 -4.20 -12.53 -16.55
N ARG A 194 -5.08 -11.53 -16.75
CA ARG A 194 -6.05 -11.43 -17.86
C ARG A 194 -6.97 -12.64 -18.12
N GLN A 195 -7.23 -13.48 -17.13
CA GLN A 195 -8.13 -14.65 -17.25
C GLN A 195 -9.30 -14.49 -16.27
N ARG A 196 -10.41 -15.21 -16.50
CA ARG A 196 -11.62 -15.14 -15.65
C ARG A 196 -11.30 -15.34 -14.16
N ARG A 197 -10.41 -16.29 -13.83
CA ARG A 197 -9.97 -16.51 -12.44
C ARG A 197 -9.27 -15.31 -11.81
N HIS A 198 -8.49 -14.55 -12.59
CA HIS A 198 -7.79 -13.35 -12.11
C HIS A 198 -8.76 -12.20 -11.83
N TRP A 199 -9.83 -12.08 -12.63
CA TRP A 199 -10.94 -11.16 -12.34
C TRP A 199 -11.65 -11.52 -11.05
N ILE A 200 -11.96 -12.80 -10.85
CA ILE A 200 -12.60 -13.28 -9.62
C ILE A 200 -11.71 -12.99 -8.41
N LEU A 201 -10.46 -13.47 -8.43
CA LEU A 201 -9.52 -13.29 -7.32
C LEU A 201 -9.23 -11.81 -7.04
N GLY A 202 -8.94 -11.03 -8.10
CA GLY A 202 -8.59 -9.63 -7.98
C GLY A 202 -9.75 -8.71 -7.59
N THR A 203 -10.99 -9.21 -7.62
CA THR A 203 -12.18 -8.46 -7.15
C THR A 203 -12.62 -8.92 -5.76
N ILE A 204 -12.68 -10.23 -5.52
CA ILE A 204 -13.16 -10.78 -4.24
C ILE A 204 -12.22 -10.41 -3.10
N PHE A 205 -10.91 -10.49 -3.30
CA PHE A 205 -9.95 -10.23 -2.22
C PHE A 205 -10.05 -8.79 -1.65
N PRO A 206 -10.03 -7.72 -2.47
CA PRO A 206 -10.28 -6.36 -1.99
C PRO A 206 -11.62 -6.18 -1.26
N ILE A 207 -12.69 -6.82 -1.74
CA ILE A 207 -14.02 -6.74 -1.11
C ILE A 207 -13.98 -7.39 0.27
N LEU A 208 -13.44 -8.60 0.38
CA LEU A 208 -13.32 -9.31 1.65
C LEU A 208 -12.47 -8.53 2.65
N MET A 209 -11.34 -7.97 2.21
CA MET A 209 -10.51 -7.12 3.07
C MET A 209 -11.26 -5.86 3.52
N SER A 210 -12.00 -5.20 2.62
CA SER A 210 -12.79 -4.01 2.93
C SER A 210 -13.89 -4.29 3.97
N LEU A 211 -14.60 -5.40 3.82
CA LEU A 211 -15.60 -5.83 4.79
C LEU A 211 -14.94 -6.21 6.12
N ALA A 212 -13.82 -6.92 6.11
CA ALA A 212 -13.11 -7.29 7.32
C ALA A 212 -12.65 -6.08 8.12
N VAL A 213 -12.04 -5.07 7.49
CA VAL A 213 -11.54 -3.89 8.21
C VAL A 213 -12.65 -3.05 8.86
N VAL A 214 -13.80 -2.92 8.19
CA VAL A 214 -14.96 -2.18 8.73
C VAL A 214 -15.62 -3.01 9.84
N GLY A 215 -15.85 -4.29 9.59
CA GLY A 215 -16.50 -5.20 10.53
C GLY A 215 -15.74 -5.38 11.85
N THR A 216 -14.42 -5.31 11.79
CA THR A 216 -13.55 -5.39 12.98
C THR A 216 -13.35 -4.05 13.70
N GLY A 217 -13.94 -2.96 13.20
CA GLY A 217 -13.81 -1.63 13.79
C GLY A 217 -12.43 -0.99 13.57
N ASN A 218 -11.64 -1.50 12.63
CA ASN A 218 -10.30 -0.99 12.35
C ASN A 218 -10.30 0.24 11.44
N HIS A 219 -11.32 0.39 10.59
CA HIS A 219 -11.39 1.44 9.59
C HIS A 219 -12.83 1.93 9.37
N PHE A 220 -12.97 3.24 9.19
CA PHE A 220 -14.21 3.84 8.68
C PHE A 220 -14.38 3.56 7.18
N VAL A 221 -15.60 3.70 6.66
CA VAL A 221 -15.91 3.53 5.23
C VAL A 221 -15.10 4.48 4.36
N LEU A 222 -14.90 5.73 4.80
CA LEU A 222 -14.04 6.67 4.07
C LEU A 222 -12.56 6.28 4.08
N ASP A 223 -12.08 5.57 5.11
CA ASP A 223 -10.71 5.06 5.12
C ASP A 223 -10.52 4.01 4.02
N VAL A 224 -11.53 3.15 3.83
CA VAL A 224 -11.60 2.14 2.76
C VAL A 224 -11.58 2.82 1.39
N VAL A 225 -12.42 3.84 1.20
CA VAL A 225 -12.49 4.62 -0.05
C VAL A 225 -11.16 5.31 -0.33
N ALA A 226 -10.55 5.95 0.68
CA ALA A 226 -9.25 6.61 0.54
C ALA A 226 -8.13 5.60 0.22
N GLY A 227 -8.14 4.41 0.82
CA GLY A 227 -7.21 3.32 0.51
C GLY A 227 -7.33 2.85 -0.94
N ALA A 228 -8.56 2.60 -1.40
CA ALA A 228 -8.81 2.24 -2.79
C ALA A 228 -8.38 3.36 -3.76
N ALA A 229 -8.75 4.61 -3.47
CA ALA A 229 -8.38 5.78 -4.27
C ALA A 229 -6.86 5.95 -4.35
N LEU A 230 -6.15 5.75 -3.24
CA LEU A 230 -4.68 5.75 -3.21
C LEU A 230 -4.11 4.72 -4.18
N ALA A 231 -4.58 3.46 -4.09
CA ALA A 231 -4.10 2.38 -4.95
C ALA A 231 -4.39 2.63 -6.43
N PHE A 232 -5.59 3.09 -6.78
CA PHE A 232 -5.93 3.45 -8.16
C PHE A 232 -5.06 4.61 -8.66
N THR A 233 -4.92 5.66 -7.86
CA THR A 233 -4.17 6.85 -8.26
C THR A 233 -2.71 6.51 -8.50
N THR A 234 -2.06 5.78 -7.60
CA THR A 234 -0.65 5.40 -7.76
C THR A 234 -0.46 4.44 -8.93
N TRP A 235 -1.37 3.48 -9.13
CA TRP A 235 -1.30 2.53 -10.25
C TRP A 235 -1.23 3.23 -11.60
N PHE A 236 -1.99 4.31 -11.77
CA PHE A 236 -2.03 5.07 -13.02
C PHE A 236 -0.99 6.19 -13.08
N LEU A 237 -0.74 6.89 -11.97
CA LEU A 237 0.11 8.07 -11.96
C LEU A 237 1.60 7.71 -11.96
N VAL A 238 2.02 6.74 -11.15
CA VAL A 238 3.45 6.43 -10.95
C VAL A 238 4.14 6.00 -12.25
N PRO A 239 3.59 5.10 -13.09
CA PRO A 239 4.23 4.73 -14.34
C PRO A 239 4.44 5.93 -15.27
N ARG A 240 3.47 6.86 -15.32
CA ARG A 240 3.57 8.08 -16.14
C ARG A 240 4.67 8.99 -15.63
N LEU A 241 4.72 9.24 -14.32
CA LEU A 241 5.78 10.06 -13.71
C LEU A 241 7.17 9.47 -13.95
N VAL A 242 7.32 8.15 -13.79
CA VAL A 242 8.60 7.47 -14.02
C VAL A 242 9.04 7.62 -15.48
N THR A 243 8.13 7.46 -16.43
CA THR A 243 8.43 7.65 -17.86
C THR A 243 8.81 9.10 -18.16
N SER A 244 8.04 10.08 -17.69
CA SER A 244 8.34 11.51 -17.91
C SER A 244 9.68 11.93 -17.30
N ILE A 245 10.05 11.42 -16.12
CA ILE A 245 11.36 11.68 -15.51
C ILE A 245 12.49 11.07 -16.34
N ARG A 246 12.28 9.86 -16.89
CA ARG A 246 13.28 9.22 -17.76
C ARG A 246 13.48 10.00 -19.06
N GLU A 247 12.40 10.43 -19.70
CA GLU A 247 12.42 11.25 -20.92
C GLU A 247 13.07 12.61 -20.67
N TRP A 248 12.75 13.28 -19.56
CA TRP A 248 13.39 14.55 -19.22
C TRP A 248 14.90 14.38 -19.03
N ARG A 249 15.35 13.32 -18.35
CA ARG A 249 16.79 13.02 -18.16
C ARG A 249 17.51 12.68 -19.44
N SER A 250 16.86 12.02 -20.42
CA SER A 250 17.50 11.75 -21.70
C SER A 250 17.74 13.04 -22.49
N HIS A 251 16.74 13.94 -22.52
CA HIS A 251 16.87 15.23 -23.20
C HIS A 251 17.87 16.18 -22.51
N SER A 252 17.96 16.15 -21.18
CA SER A 252 18.90 16.99 -20.43
C SER A 252 20.32 16.41 -20.32
N GLY A 253 20.51 15.13 -20.70
CA GLY A 253 21.82 14.47 -20.77
C GLY A 253 22.51 14.57 -22.14
N GLU A 254 21.82 15.02 -23.20
CA GLU A 254 22.35 15.06 -24.57
C GLU A 254 23.20 16.32 -24.88
N THR A 255 23.33 17.25 -23.93
CA THR A 255 24.22 18.42 -24.03
C THR A 255 25.69 18.15 -23.67
N ALA A 256 26.11 16.89 -23.53
CA ALA A 256 27.50 16.52 -23.23
C ALA A 256 28.07 15.51 -24.25
N GLN A 257 27.97 15.79 -25.55
CA GLN A 257 28.95 15.24 -26.49
C GLN A 257 30.20 16.12 -26.48
N PRO A 258 31.40 15.58 -26.17
CA PRO A 258 32.62 16.35 -26.31
C PRO A 258 32.81 16.65 -27.79
N LYS A 259 32.97 17.95 -28.14
CA LYS A 259 33.41 18.37 -29.47
C LYS A 259 34.60 17.50 -29.87
N GLN A 260 34.48 16.78 -30.98
CA GLN A 260 35.65 16.16 -31.58
C GLN A 260 36.63 17.28 -31.92
N VAL A 261 37.78 17.28 -31.25
CA VAL A 261 38.90 18.13 -31.60
C VAL A 261 39.47 17.52 -32.89
N GLU A 262 39.12 18.13 -34.01
CA GLU A 262 39.75 17.91 -35.30
C GLU A 262 41.21 18.38 -35.17
N TYR A 263 42.16 17.44 -35.10
CA TYR A 263 43.56 17.76 -35.30
C TYR A 263 43.81 17.81 -36.81
N SER A 264 43.96 19.04 -37.32
CA SER A 264 44.55 19.32 -38.64
C SER A 264 46.08 19.26 -38.57
#